data_AF-A0A7S2S3P1-F1
#
_entry.id   AF-A0A7S2S3P1-F1
#
_cell.length_a   1.000
_cell.length_b   1.000
_cell.length_c   1.000
_cell.angle_alpha   90.00
_cell.angle_beta   90.00
_cell.angle_gamma   90.00
#
_symmetry.space_group_name_H-M   'P 1'
#
loop_
_entity.id
_entity.type
_entity.pdbx_description
1 polymer ?
#
loop_
_entity_poly.entity_id
_entity_poly.type
_entity_poly.pdbx_seq_one_letter_code
_entity_poly.pdbx_strand_id
1 'polypeptide(L)'
;SNMACISASQFQSTASGPWKGPVKQNVLDIPKRDWNGKHPFAGEKGHKFSFMLFDWRCSEDKSLNEVNIFSYPTIQDFGQKCYVDNEPGNESFPPHIEVYFGLVHKNWRNQHMISLYRYDTDRNGNVHRVNKDPYVLFQEHYFNSKVNGVPY
;
A
#
# COMPACT_ATOMS: atom_id res chain seq x y z
N SER A 1 6.50 17.74 13.45
CA SER A 1 6.98 16.35 13.48
C SER A 1 7.39 15.95 12.07
N ASN A 2 8.68 15.72 11.88
CA ASN A 2 9.27 15.19 10.64
C ASN A 2 9.22 13.66 10.77
N MET A 3 8.78 12.80 9.85
CA MET A 3 8.20 12.88 8.51
C MET A 3 7.70 11.44 8.26
N ALA A 4 6.42 11.21 8.00
CA ALA A 4 5.91 9.86 7.75
C ALA A 4 5.97 9.54 6.24
N CYS A 5 7.18 9.52 5.71
CA CYS A 5 7.48 9.06 4.36
C CYS A 5 8.02 7.63 4.42
N ILE A 6 7.88 6.90 3.31
CA ILE A 6 8.52 5.60 3.14
C ILE A 6 10.04 5.78 3.25
N SER A 7 10.67 4.91 4.03
CA SER A 7 12.09 5.02 4.35
C SER A 7 12.87 3.81 3.87
N ALA A 8 14.20 3.95 3.77
CA ALA A 8 15.08 2.88 3.31
C ALA A 8 15.00 1.60 4.18
N SER A 9 14.61 1.72 5.46
CA SER A 9 14.50 0.56 6.35
C SER A 9 13.32 -0.35 6.01
N GLN A 10 12.27 0.16 5.38
CA GLN A 10 11.13 -0.65 4.93
C GLN A 10 11.48 -1.61 3.78
N PHE A 11 12.68 -1.47 3.20
CA PHE A 11 13.21 -2.34 2.15
C PHE A 11 14.21 -3.39 2.66
N GLN A 12 14.42 -3.51 3.98
CA GLN A 12 15.41 -4.40 4.60
C GLN A 12 14.88 -5.82 4.88
N SER A 13 14.10 -6.39 3.96
CA SER A 13 13.59 -7.77 4.12
C SER A 13 14.73 -8.79 4.31
N THR A 14 14.55 -9.73 5.24
CA THR A 14 15.53 -10.78 5.57
C THR A 14 15.19 -12.13 4.94
N ALA A 15 13.98 -12.33 4.42
CA ALA A 15 13.48 -13.62 3.95
C ALA A 15 14.16 -14.11 2.65
N SER A 16 14.66 -13.18 1.83
CA SER A 16 15.26 -13.48 0.51
C SER A 16 16.36 -12.48 0.11
N GLY A 17 16.69 -11.54 0.99
CA GLY A 17 17.70 -10.50 0.80
C GLY A 17 17.10 -9.10 0.62
N PRO A 18 17.95 -8.05 0.54
CA PRO A 18 17.45 -6.69 0.35
C PRO A 18 16.80 -6.55 -1.03
N TRP A 19 15.85 -5.62 -1.14
CA TRP A 19 15.29 -5.20 -2.41
C TRP A 19 16.42 -4.65 -3.31
N LYS A 20 16.74 -5.35 -4.40
CA LYS A 20 17.78 -4.97 -5.36
C LYS A 20 17.13 -4.39 -6.61
N GLY A 21 17.76 -3.39 -7.24
CA GLY A 21 17.28 -2.78 -8.48
C GLY A 21 16.62 -1.41 -8.32
N PRO A 22 16.08 -0.84 -9.41
CA PRO A 22 15.68 0.56 -9.50
C PRO A 22 14.45 0.89 -8.64
N VAL A 23 13.58 -0.08 -8.34
CA VAL A 23 12.33 0.14 -7.57
C VAL A 23 12.57 0.83 -6.25
N LYS A 24 13.51 0.32 -5.43
CA LYS A 24 13.80 0.91 -4.12
C LYS A 24 14.13 2.40 -4.26
N GLN A 25 15.01 2.74 -5.19
CA GLN A 25 15.43 4.11 -5.41
C GLN A 25 14.28 4.97 -5.97
N ASN A 26 13.55 4.43 -6.94
CA ASN A 26 12.41 5.10 -7.57
C ASN A 26 11.27 5.40 -6.59
N VAL A 27 11.01 4.53 -5.61
CA VAL A 27 10.03 4.77 -4.54
C VAL A 27 10.54 5.82 -3.56
N LEU A 28 11.80 5.73 -3.14
CA LEU A 28 12.42 6.70 -2.22
C LEU A 28 12.54 8.11 -2.85
N ASP A 29 12.63 8.19 -4.18
CA ASP A 29 12.76 9.45 -4.91
C ASP A 29 11.42 10.16 -5.17
N ILE A 30 10.26 9.53 -4.94
CA ILE A 30 8.94 10.16 -5.18
C ILE A 30 8.84 11.54 -4.50
N PRO A 31 9.15 11.72 -3.19
CA PRO A 31 9.06 13.02 -2.55
C PRO A 31 9.98 14.06 -3.19
N LYS A 32 11.20 13.65 -3.58
CA LYS A 32 12.18 14.54 -4.20
C LYS A 32 11.74 14.97 -5.60
N ARG A 33 11.31 14.02 -6.42
CA ARG A 33 10.92 14.20 -7.82
C ARG A 33 9.64 15.04 -7.95
N ASP A 34 8.63 14.74 -7.16
CA ASP A 34 7.28 15.27 -7.38
C ASP A 34 6.89 16.36 -6.37
N TRP A 35 7.60 16.45 -5.23
CA TRP A 35 7.17 17.24 -4.06
C TRP A 35 8.31 18.02 -3.38
N ASN A 36 9.38 18.32 -4.12
CA ASN A 36 10.53 19.10 -3.65
C ASN A 36 11.14 18.58 -2.33
N GLY A 37 11.22 17.26 -2.21
CA GLY A 37 11.78 16.55 -1.06
C GLY A 37 10.84 16.46 0.15
N LYS A 38 9.59 16.90 0.03
CA LYS A 38 8.61 16.92 1.13
C LYS A 38 7.52 15.87 0.92
N HIS A 39 6.85 15.51 2.01
CA HIS A 39 5.62 14.71 1.92
C HIS A 39 4.58 15.42 1.03
N PRO A 40 3.78 14.72 0.21
CA PRO A 40 2.79 15.34 -0.68
C PRO A 40 1.81 16.29 0.02
N PHE A 41 1.53 16.02 1.30
CA PHE A 41 0.67 16.83 2.16
C PHE A 41 1.43 17.72 3.16
N ALA A 42 2.68 18.10 2.89
CA ALA A 42 3.53 18.81 3.87
C ALA A 42 2.93 20.13 4.39
N GLY A 43 2.22 20.88 3.53
CA GLY A 43 1.54 22.13 3.89
C GLY A 43 0.20 21.95 4.61
N GLU A 44 -0.33 20.73 4.65
CA GLU A 44 -1.65 20.46 5.19
C GLU A 44 -1.63 20.19 6.70
N LYS A 45 -2.74 20.55 7.36
CA LYS A 45 -3.00 20.23 8.76
C LYS A 45 -3.52 18.79 8.89
N GLY A 46 -2.89 18.00 9.76
CA GLY A 46 -3.28 16.61 10.02
C GLY A 46 -2.09 15.68 10.18
N HIS A 47 -2.38 14.37 10.28
CA HIS A 47 -1.36 13.33 10.42
C HIS A 47 -1.02 12.76 9.05
N LYS A 48 0.24 12.90 8.67
CA LYS A 48 0.78 12.33 7.43
C LYS A 48 1.18 10.88 7.66
N PHE A 49 1.08 10.04 6.65
CA PHE A 49 1.53 8.65 6.67
C PHE A 49 1.80 8.15 5.25
N SER A 50 2.49 7.02 5.13
CA SER A 50 2.71 6.37 3.84
C SER A 50 2.89 4.87 4.02
N PHE A 51 2.42 4.09 3.06
CA PHE A 51 2.49 2.63 3.09
C PHE A 51 2.55 2.08 1.66
N MET A 52 2.89 0.79 1.56
CA MET A 52 2.93 0.07 0.29
C MET A 52 2.00 -1.13 0.36
N LEU A 53 1.34 -1.45 -0.74
CA LEU A 53 0.61 -2.70 -0.95
C LEU A 53 1.29 -3.50 -2.06
N PHE A 54 1.18 -4.82 -1.94
CA PHE A 54 1.77 -5.77 -2.86
C PHE A 54 0.68 -6.72 -3.34
N ASP A 55 0.77 -7.14 -4.60
CA ASP A 55 -0.20 -8.06 -5.17
C ASP A 55 -0.10 -9.44 -4.50
N TRP A 56 -1.25 -10.11 -4.44
CA TRP A 56 -1.29 -11.53 -4.13
C TRP A 56 -0.82 -12.31 -5.35
N ARG A 57 0.10 -13.25 -5.14
CA ARG A 57 0.50 -14.24 -6.13
C ARG A 57 0.06 -15.61 -5.68
N CYS A 58 -0.51 -16.37 -6.61
CA CYS A 58 -0.83 -17.77 -6.40
C CYS A 58 0.02 -18.61 -7.35
N SER A 59 0.80 -19.54 -6.80
CA SER A 59 1.55 -20.52 -7.58
C SER A 59 0.97 -21.90 -7.40
N GLU A 60 0.82 -22.66 -8.48
CA GLU A 60 0.58 -24.10 -8.38
C GLU A 60 1.84 -24.76 -7.83
N ASP A 61 1.73 -25.38 -6.67
CA ASP A 61 2.82 -26.17 -6.11
C ASP A 61 2.41 -27.63 -6.10
N LYS A 62 2.78 -28.32 -7.19
CA LYS A 62 2.51 -29.75 -7.38
C LYS A 62 3.22 -30.63 -6.34
N SER A 63 4.11 -30.08 -5.52
CA SER A 63 4.78 -30.79 -4.43
C SER A 63 4.07 -30.64 -3.08
N LEU A 64 3.10 -29.72 -2.96
CA LEU A 64 2.40 -29.40 -1.70
C LEU A 64 1.06 -30.15 -1.54
N ASN A 65 0.94 -31.35 -2.08
CA ASN A 65 -0.26 -32.19 -1.90
C ASN A 65 -0.63 -32.48 -0.43
N GLU A 66 0.21 -32.14 0.56
CA GLU A 66 -0.05 -32.54 1.95
C GLU A 66 0.08 -31.46 3.03
N VAL A 67 0.71 -30.29 2.84
CA VAL A 67 0.87 -29.36 3.97
C VAL A 67 1.04 -27.90 3.54
N ASN A 68 -0.04 -27.21 3.22
CA ASN A 68 0.00 -25.75 3.27
C ASN A 68 -1.34 -25.17 3.73
N ILE A 69 -1.49 -25.06 5.05
CA ILE A 69 -2.68 -24.52 5.70
C ILE A 69 -2.45 -23.02 5.89
N PHE A 70 -2.57 -22.25 4.81
CA PHE A 70 -2.87 -20.83 4.96
C PHE A 70 -4.37 -20.66 4.85
N SER A 71 -4.99 -20.45 6.02
CA SER A 71 -6.23 -19.72 6.29
C SER A 71 -7.34 -20.53 6.98
N TYR A 72 -7.58 -20.15 8.24
CA TYR A 72 -8.91 -20.23 8.83
C TYR A 72 -9.67 -18.93 8.49
N PRO A 73 -10.97 -18.98 8.12
CA PRO A 73 -11.79 -20.17 7.90
C PRO A 73 -12.03 -20.46 6.41
N THR A 74 -11.56 -21.64 5.99
CA THR A 74 -12.22 -22.60 5.09
C THR A 74 -12.43 -22.21 3.62
N ILE A 75 -11.38 -22.39 2.81
CA ILE A 75 -11.54 -23.01 1.49
C ILE A 75 -10.49 -24.11 1.38
N GLN A 76 -10.92 -25.33 1.04
CA GLN A 76 -10.04 -26.46 0.77
C GLN A 76 -9.35 -26.17 -0.57
N ASP A 77 -8.05 -25.89 -0.54
CA ASP A 77 -7.29 -25.43 -1.72
C ASP A 77 -6.78 -26.62 -2.56
N PHE A 78 -6.92 -26.52 -3.89
CA PHE A 78 -6.60 -27.53 -4.90
C PHE A 78 -5.09 -27.54 -5.27
N GLY A 79 -4.21 -27.36 -4.29
CA GLY A 79 -2.75 -27.32 -4.52
C GLY A 79 -2.22 -25.97 -5.01
N GLN A 80 -2.95 -24.88 -4.78
CA GLN A 80 -2.43 -23.53 -5.00
C GLN A 80 -1.86 -22.97 -3.70
N LYS A 81 -0.77 -22.22 -3.81
CA LYS A 81 -0.17 -21.46 -2.70
C LYS A 81 -0.29 -19.99 -3.04
N CYS A 82 -1.15 -19.28 -2.33
CA CYS A 82 -1.24 -17.82 -2.43
C CYS A 82 -0.41 -17.15 -1.34
N TYR A 83 0.38 -16.16 -1.72
CA TYR A 83 1.20 -15.36 -0.81
C TYR A 83 1.21 -13.91 -1.28
N VAL A 84 1.38 -12.98 -0.33
CA VAL A 84 1.65 -11.58 -0.66
C VAL A 84 3.08 -11.52 -1.18
N ASP A 85 3.27 -11.10 -2.42
CA ASP A 85 4.61 -10.97 -3.00
C ASP A 85 5.26 -9.67 -2.51
N ASN A 86 5.60 -9.61 -1.22
CA ASN A 86 6.35 -8.50 -0.64
C ASN A 86 7.85 -8.84 -0.48
N GLU A 87 8.27 -10.03 -0.90
CA GLU A 87 9.61 -10.55 -0.74
C GLU A 87 10.40 -10.46 -2.06
N PRO A 88 11.56 -9.81 -2.08
CA PRO A 88 12.39 -9.75 -3.29
C PRO A 88 12.98 -11.14 -3.58
N GLY A 89 12.53 -11.83 -4.62
CA GLY A 89 13.09 -13.14 -5.01
C GLY A 89 14.43 -13.04 -5.75
N ASN A 90 14.82 -14.15 -6.41
CA ASN A 90 15.97 -14.18 -7.35
C ASN A 90 15.86 -13.12 -8.46
N GLU A 91 14.65 -12.61 -8.73
CA GLU A 91 14.33 -11.60 -9.74
C GLU A 91 14.16 -10.18 -9.18
N SER A 92 14.77 -9.86 -8.04
CA SER A 92 15.00 -8.49 -7.51
C SER A 92 13.83 -7.73 -6.86
N PHE A 93 12.60 -7.75 -7.38
CA PHE A 93 11.43 -7.05 -6.79
C PHE A 93 10.06 -7.60 -7.26
N PRO A 94 8.96 -7.40 -6.49
CA PRO A 94 7.59 -7.73 -6.91
C PRO A 94 7.15 -6.94 -8.15
N PRO A 95 6.44 -7.54 -9.11
CA PRO A 95 6.17 -6.95 -10.43
C PRO A 95 5.31 -5.68 -10.36
N HIS A 96 4.51 -5.56 -9.31
CA HIS A 96 3.57 -4.47 -9.10
C HIS A 96 3.47 -4.15 -7.60
N ILE A 97 3.56 -2.86 -7.29
CA ILE A 97 3.55 -2.29 -5.95
C ILE A 97 2.72 -1.02 -6.03
N GLU A 98 1.74 -0.93 -5.16
CA GLU A 98 1.00 0.32 -4.95
C GLU A 98 1.62 1.07 -3.78
N VAL A 99 2.00 2.32 -4.01
CA VAL A 99 2.62 3.19 -3.02
C VAL A 99 1.65 4.33 -2.70
N TYR A 100 1.28 4.43 -1.43
CA TYR A 100 0.33 5.44 -0.95
C TYR A 100 1.02 6.46 -0.05
N PHE A 101 0.75 7.73 -0.32
CA PHE A 101 1.00 8.83 0.60
C PHE A 101 -0.33 9.37 1.08
N GLY A 102 -0.49 9.46 2.39
CA GLY A 102 -1.76 9.71 3.05
C GLY A 102 -1.75 10.87 4.02
N LEU A 103 -2.92 11.45 4.21
CA LEU A 103 -3.23 12.45 5.23
C LEU A 103 -4.52 12.06 5.94
N VAL A 104 -4.43 11.86 7.25
CA VAL A 104 -5.60 11.83 8.14
C VAL A 104 -5.88 13.25 8.60
N HIS A 105 -7.05 13.78 8.24
CA HIS A 105 -7.45 15.14 8.58
C HIS A 105 -8.95 15.25 8.77
N LYS A 106 -9.43 16.49 8.97
CA LYS A 106 -10.84 16.79 9.13
C LYS A 106 -11.29 17.81 8.11
N ASN A 107 -12.48 17.61 7.55
CA ASN A 107 -13.10 18.61 6.69
C ASN A 107 -13.68 19.79 7.48
N TRP A 108 -14.28 20.74 6.77
CA TRP A 108 -14.96 21.91 7.34
C TRP A 108 -16.13 21.56 8.29
N ARG A 109 -16.66 20.33 8.23
CA ARG A 109 -17.69 19.79 9.14
C ARG A 109 -17.09 19.03 10.33
N ASN A 110 -15.78 19.11 10.56
CA ASN A 110 -15.07 18.38 11.62
C ASN A 110 -15.15 16.84 11.48
N GLN A 111 -15.42 16.33 10.27
CA GLN A 111 -15.50 14.88 9.99
C GLN A 111 -14.12 14.33 9.62
N HIS A 112 -13.76 13.18 10.17
CA HIS A 112 -12.51 12.50 9.83
C HIS A 112 -12.52 11.99 8.40
N MET A 113 -11.44 12.24 7.68
CA MET A 113 -11.21 11.79 6.31
C MET A 113 -9.76 11.41 6.09
N ILE A 114 -9.55 10.55 5.10
CA ILE A 114 -8.22 10.15 4.62
C ILE A 114 -8.09 10.60 3.18
N SER A 115 -7.07 11.40 2.89
CA SER A 115 -6.69 11.78 1.53
C SER A 115 -5.46 11.00 1.08
N LEU A 116 -5.49 10.39 -0.10
CA LEU A 116 -4.45 9.48 -0.59
C LEU A 116 -3.98 9.85 -2.00
N TYR A 117 -2.67 10.00 -2.18
CA TYR A 117 -2.05 9.88 -3.51
C TYR A 117 -1.50 8.47 -3.68
N ARG A 118 -1.77 7.89 -4.85
CA ARG A 118 -1.36 6.55 -5.27
C ARG A 118 -0.32 6.66 -6.38
N TYR A 119 0.67 5.78 -6.27
CA TYR A 119 1.70 5.57 -7.26
C TYR A 119 1.86 4.08 -7.51
N ASP A 120 2.06 3.68 -8.74
CA ASP A 120 2.21 2.26 -9.11
C ASP A 120 3.58 2.03 -9.74
N THR A 121 4.15 0.84 -9.51
CA THR A 121 5.33 0.38 -10.26
C THR A 121 4.94 -0.25 -11.58
N ASP A 122 5.72 0.00 -12.62
CA ASP A 122 5.69 -0.79 -13.85
C ASP A 122 6.63 -2.02 -13.76
N ARG A 123 6.60 -2.86 -14.80
CA ARG A 123 7.46 -4.06 -14.92
C ARG A 123 8.97 -3.78 -14.90
N ASN A 124 9.39 -2.54 -15.17
CA ASN A 124 10.79 -2.12 -15.15
C ASN A 124 11.17 -1.51 -13.79
N GLY A 125 10.21 -1.43 -12.87
CA GLY A 125 10.38 -0.82 -11.57
C GLY A 125 10.30 0.71 -11.56
N ASN A 126 9.85 1.34 -12.65
CA ASN A 126 9.56 2.77 -12.65
C ASN A 126 8.28 3.03 -11.87
N VAL A 127 8.26 4.15 -11.15
CA VAL A 127 7.09 4.55 -10.35
C VAL A 127 6.39 5.72 -11.01
N HIS A 128 5.08 5.60 -11.25
CA HIS A 128 4.26 6.63 -11.87
C HIS A 128 3.06 6.96 -10.98
N ARG A 129 2.62 8.22 -11.00
CA ARG A 129 1.46 8.68 -10.24
C ARG A 129 0.18 8.27 -10.94
N VAL A 130 -0.76 7.68 -10.19
CA VAL A 130 -2.03 7.19 -10.74
C VAL A 130 -3.09 8.28 -10.76
N ASN A 131 -3.20 9.06 -9.68
CA ASN A 131 -4.23 10.06 -9.51
C ASN A 131 -3.69 11.50 -9.46
N LYS A 132 -4.29 12.37 -10.27
CA LYS A 132 -3.98 13.81 -10.30
C LYS A 132 -4.40 14.51 -9.00
N ASP A 133 -5.56 14.15 -8.48
CA ASP A 133 -6.12 14.67 -7.23
C ASP A 133 -6.24 13.53 -6.20
N PRO A 134 -6.12 13.80 -4.89
CA PRO A 134 -6.06 12.74 -3.91
C PRO A 134 -7.41 12.02 -3.81
N TYR A 135 -7.39 10.69 -3.73
CA TYR A 135 -8.58 9.93 -3.35
C TYR A 135 -8.99 10.32 -1.94
N VAL A 136 -10.29 10.50 -1.70
CA VAL A 136 -10.80 10.89 -0.38
C VAL A 136 -11.69 9.77 0.15
N LEU A 137 -11.27 9.16 1.25
CA LEU A 137 -12.02 8.16 1.97
C LEU A 137 -12.73 8.82 3.16
N PHE A 138 -14.00 8.47 3.33
CA PHE A 138 -14.85 8.95 4.42
C PHE A 138 -15.19 7.79 5.36
N GLN A 139 -15.44 8.10 6.62
CA GLN A 139 -15.97 7.11 7.56
C GLN A 139 -17.43 6.77 7.21
N GLU A 140 -17.70 5.50 6.91
CA GLU A 140 -19.01 5.00 6.47
C GLU A 140 -20.13 5.23 7.52
N HIS A 141 -19.81 5.19 8.81
CA HIS A 141 -20.77 5.41 9.91
C HIS A 141 -21.47 6.79 9.89
N TYR A 142 -21.03 7.73 9.05
CA TYR A 142 -21.69 9.01 8.92
C TYR A 142 -22.92 8.98 7.99
N PHE A 143 -23.01 8.01 7.06
CA PHE A 143 -24.14 7.91 6.14
C PHE A 143 -25.37 7.25 6.79
N ASN A 144 -25.16 6.34 7.76
CA ASN A 144 -26.26 5.66 8.46
C ASN A 144 -26.88 6.45 9.63
N SER A 145 -26.29 7.58 10.04
CA SER A 145 -26.84 8.37 11.16
C SER A 145 -27.87 9.43 10.73
N LYS A 146 -28.14 9.58 9.43
CA LYS A 146 -29.08 10.59 8.92
C LYS A 146 -30.09 10.11 7.88
N VAL A 147 -30.16 8.81 7.60
CA VAL A 147 -31.26 8.23 6.81
C VAL A 147 -32.18 7.46 7.76
N ASN A 148 -33.17 8.20 8.28
CA ASN A 148 -34.37 7.73 8.98
C ASN A 148 -34.15 6.98 10.30
N GLY A 149 -34.67 7.54 11.40
CA GLY A 149 -34.67 6.94 12.74
C GLY A 149 -35.43 5.63 12.87
N VAL A 150 -34.91 4.56 12.25
CA VAL A 150 -35.34 3.18 12.45
C VAL A 150 -34.07 2.34 12.70
N PRO A 151 -33.90 1.77 13.91
CA PRO A 151 -32.76 0.93 14.22
C PRO A 151 -32.93 -0.47 13.62
N TYR A 152 -31.83 -1.06 13.16
CA TYR A 152 -31.62 -2.51 13.24
C TYR A 152 -30.80 -2.80 14.50
#